data_AF-A0A4P5R8I8-F1
#
_entry.id   AF-A0A4P5R8I8-F1
#
_cell.length_a   1.000
_cell.length_b   1.000
_cell.length_c   1.000
_cell.angle_alpha   90.00
_cell.angle_beta   90.00
_cell.angle_gamma   90.00
#
_symmetry.space_group_name_H-M   'P 1'
#
loop_
_entity.id
_entity.type
_entity.pdbx_description
1 polymer ?
#
loop_
_entity_poly.entity_id
_entity_poly.type
_entity_poly.pdbx_seq_one_letter_code
_entity_poly.pdbx_strand_id
1 'polypeptide(L)'
;MTIRKGQEWGHFEDRPNDLQVVADDFAAGELITNQTLDLESPLKISIVNSGLSRTLGIKKASLRTDQMLCTKFDVIEANYTPVDSADVTRRCFIGNAFIYQNLIFGQTIVILNTSFVGKRDWAPKAHPNDGKFDVIELDGSMSIRQRLTAFRLMKSGSHLPHPKIRYTQVPEFVFSGERSASMSIEGVRIGAIRHCVFKVLPDAVNLYW
;
A
#
# COMPACT_ATOMS: atom_id res chain seq x y z
N MET A 1 -9.51 10.20 -12.29
CA MET A 1 -9.11 11.60 -12.62
C MET A 1 -7.81 11.85 -11.88
N THR A 2 -6.66 11.91 -12.55
CA THR A 2 -5.35 11.92 -11.86
C THR A 2 -5.12 13.26 -11.15
N ILE A 3 -5.10 13.24 -9.82
CA ILE A 3 -4.90 14.44 -9.00
C ILE A 3 -3.45 14.93 -9.16
N ARG A 4 -3.25 16.22 -9.42
CA ARG A 4 -1.91 16.82 -9.55
C ARG A 4 -1.40 17.29 -8.19
N LYS A 5 -0.08 17.28 -8.02
CA LYS A 5 0.61 17.83 -6.84
C LYS A 5 0.13 19.27 -6.57
N GLY A 6 -0.56 19.47 -5.44
CA GLY A 6 -1.11 20.77 -5.03
C GLY A 6 -2.61 20.97 -5.28
N GLN A 7 -3.30 20.00 -5.90
CA GLN A 7 -4.76 19.96 -5.90
C GLN A 7 -5.31 19.23 -4.66
N GLU A 8 -6.56 19.52 -4.30
CA GLU A 8 -7.24 18.79 -3.24
C GLU A 8 -7.31 17.30 -3.59
N TRP A 9 -6.94 16.44 -2.64
CA TRP A 9 -6.90 14.98 -2.81
C TRP A 9 -8.29 14.34 -3.03
N GLY A 10 -9.34 15.14 -2.94
CA GLY A 10 -10.72 14.71 -2.92
C GLY A 10 -11.64 15.92 -2.81
N HIS A 11 -12.88 15.66 -2.41
CA HIS A 11 -13.89 16.68 -2.18
C HIS A 11 -14.66 16.37 -0.89
N PHE A 12 -15.21 17.40 -0.25
CA PHE A 12 -16.11 17.19 0.89
C PHE A 12 -17.51 16.79 0.39
N GLU A 13 -18.09 15.78 1.03
CA GLU A 13 -19.48 15.38 0.83
C GLU A 13 -20.11 14.90 2.14
N ASP A 14 -21.43 14.72 2.14
CA ASP A 14 -22.14 14.21 3.30
C ASP A 14 -21.71 12.78 3.64
N ARG A 15 -21.72 12.44 4.93
CA ARG A 15 -21.45 11.10 5.43
C ARG A 15 -22.40 10.10 4.75
N PRO A 16 -21.87 9.12 4.01
CA PRO A 16 -22.72 8.13 3.35
C PRO A 16 -23.47 7.26 4.37
N ASN A 17 -24.74 6.96 4.08
CA ASN A 17 -25.55 6.07 4.92
C ASN A 17 -25.03 4.62 4.93
N ASP A 18 -24.37 4.21 3.85
CA ASP A 18 -23.78 2.89 3.62
C ASP A 18 -22.27 2.82 3.96
N LEU A 19 -21.74 3.84 4.65
CA LEU A 19 -20.33 3.93 5.01
C LEU A 19 -19.90 2.77 5.91
N GLN A 20 -18.97 1.95 5.41
CA GLN A 20 -18.36 0.86 6.18
C GLN A 20 -17.24 1.42 7.06
N VAL A 21 -17.29 1.17 8.36
CA VAL A 21 -16.26 1.61 9.31
C VAL A 21 -15.43 0.42 9.76
N VAL A 22 -14.12 0.49 9.55
CA VAL A 22 -13.17 -0.58 9.90
C VAL A 22 -12.07 -0.07 10.83
N ALA A 23 -11.46 -0.98 11.59
CA ALA A 23 -10.52 -0.62 12.65
C ALA A 23 -9.18 -0.08 12.12
N ASP A 24 -8.64 -0.68 11.07
CA ASP A 24 -7.31 -0.41 10.50
C ASP A 24 -7.22 -0.79 9.00
N ASP A 25 -6.06 -0.51 8.40
CA ASP A 25 -5.80 -0.72 6.97
C ASP A 25 -5.88 -2.22 6.57
N PHE A 26 -5.53 -3.13 7.48
CA PHE A 26 -5.63 -4.57 7.23
C PHE A 26 -7.09 -5.03 7.18
N ALA A 27 -7.91 -4.58 8.13
CA ALA A 27 -9.35 -4.82 8.15
C ALA A 27 -10.05 -4.28 6.90
N ALA A 28 -9.62 -3.12 6.39
CA ALA A 28 -10.09 -2.59 5.11
C ALA A 28 -9.76 -3.54 3.94
N GLY A 29 -8.52 -4.05 3.88
CA GLY A 29 -8.12 -5.05 2.89
C GLY A 29 -8.94 -6.35 2.95
N GLU A 30 -9.29 -6.83 4.15
CA GLU A 30 -10.16 -8.01 4.31
C GLU A 30 -11.56 -7.75 3.76
N LEU A 31 -12.15 -6.61 4.12
CA LEU A 31 -13.47 -6.20 3.64
C LEU A 31 -13.49 -6.15 2.11
N ILE A 32 -12.51 -5.48 1.50
CA ILE A 32 -12.39 -5.35 0.04
C ILE A 32 -12.20 -6.72 -0.63
N THR A 33 -11.40 -7.61 -0.02
CA THR A 33 -11.15 -8.95 -0.56
C THR A 33 -12.44 -9.77 -0.69
N ASN A 34 -13.35 -9.61 0.26
CA ASN A 34 -14.59 -10.37 0.37
C ASN A 34 -15.79 -9.71 -0.35
N GLN A 35 -15.58 -8.59 -1.03
CA GLN A 35 -16.61 -7.90 -1.79
C GLN A 35 -16.37 -7.95 -3.29
N THR A 36 -17.47 -7.87 -4.04
CA THR A 36 -17.41 -7.59 -5.48
C THR A 36 -17.26 -6.09 -5.65
N LEU A 37 -16.19 -5.66 -6.30
CA LEU A 37 -15.93 -4.25 -6.56
C LEU A 37 -16.67 -3.81 -7.82
N ASP A 38 -17.47 -2.76 -7.71
CA ASP A 38 -18.17 -2.09 -8.80
C ASP A 38 -17.69 -0.63 -8.87
N LEU A 39 -17.19 -0.22 -10.03
CA LEU A 39 -16.68 1.14 -10.23
C LEU A 39 -17.81 2.18 -10.31
N GLU A 40 -19.02 1.76 -10.69
CA GLU A 40 -20.20 2.65 -10.72
C GLU A 40 -20.78 2.86 -9.31
N SER A 41 -20.48 1.95 -8.38
CA SER A 41 -20.85 2.07 -6.97
C SER A 41 -19.69 1.66 -6.05
N PRO A 42 -18.62 2.47 -5.97
CA PRO A 42 -17.43 2.13 -5.20
C PRO A 42 -17.73 1.92 -3.72
N LEU A 43 -17.00 0.99 -3.11
CA LEU A 43 -17.13 0.72 -1.69
C LEU A 43 -16.68 1.95 -0.88
N LYS A 44 -17.54 2.40 0.03
CA LYS A 44 -17.31 3.58 0.87
C LYS A 44 -16.79 3.13 2.22
N ILE A 45 -15.55 3.47 2.55
CA ILE A 45 -14.86 2.98 3.74
C ILE A 45 -14.31 4.14 4.55
N SER A 46 -14.46 4.08 5.88
CA SER A 46 -13.70 4.92 6.80
C SER A 46 -12.86 4.02 7.71
N ILE A 47 -11.59 4.37 7.87
CA ILE A 47 -10.60 3.57 8.59
C ILE A 47 -10.18 4.34 9.84
N VAL A 48 -10.50 3.80 11.02
CA VAL A 48 -10.28 4.48 12.30
C VAL A 48 -8.79 4.72 12.57
N ASN A 49 -7.96 3.70 12.31
CA ASN A 49 -6.51 3.76 12.50
C ASN A 49 -5.78 3.49 11.20
N SER A 50 -5.82 4.47 10.29
CA SER A 50 -5.09 4.40 9.03
C SER A 50 -3.74 5.09 9.10
N GLY A 51 -2.72 4.44 8.53
CA GLY A 51 -1.45 5.09 8.23
C GLY A 51 -1.52 5.98 6.98
N LEU A 52 -2.53 5.79 6.13
CA LEU A 52 -2.66 6.42 4.81
C LEU A 52 -2.99 7.91 4.90
N SER A 53 -3.71 8.34 5.95
CA SER A 53 -4.10 9.75 6.14
C SER A 53 -2.88 10.68 6.19
N ARG A 54 -1.72 10.16 6.61
CA ARG A 54 -0.45 10.88 6.61
C ARG A 54 0.01 11.28 5.21
N THR A 55 -0.15 10.39 4.24
CA THR A 55 0.22 10.63 2.83
C THR A 55 -0.62 11.77 2.26
N LEU A 56 -1.88 11.86 2.68
CA LEU A 56 -2.80 12.93 2.29
C LEU A 56 -2.60 14.23 3.09
N GLY A 57 -1.82 14.21 4.17
CA GLY A 57 -1.67 15.34 5.08
C GLY A 57 -2.89 15.63 5.96
N ILE A 58 -3.82 14.68 6.07
CA ILE A 58 -5.09 14.84 6.79
C ILE A 58 -4.96 14.25 8.21
N LYS A 59 -5.61 14.89 9.18
CA LYS A 59 -5.80 14.31 10.52
C LYS A 59 -6.75 13.10 10.41
N LYS A 60 -6.69 12.18 11.39
CA LYS A 60 -7.52 10.94 11.37
C LYS A 60 -9.00 11.24 11.12
N ALA A 61 -9.68 10.26 10.55
CA ALA A 61 -11.07 10.38 10.20
C ALA A 61 -11.94 10.73 11.43
N SER A 62 -12.84 11.71 11.30
CA SER A 62 -13.80 12.06 12.35
C SER A 62 -15.17 11.49 12.01
N LEU A 63 -15.53 10.39 12.65
CA LEU A 63 -16.84 9.75 12.43
C LEU A 63 -18.04 10.55 12.98
N ARG A 64 -17.80 11.70 13.62
CA ARG A 64 -18.83 12.55 14.24
C ARG A 64 -19.25 13.74 13.36
N THR A 65 -18.63 13.91 12.20
CA THR A 65 -18.96 15.02 11.29
C THR A 65 -19.91 14.54 10.20
N ASP A 66 -20.90 15.38 9.88
CA ASP A 66 -21.83 15.11 8.80
C ASP A 66 -21.17 15.33 7.43
N GLN A 67 -20.13 16.16 7.36
CA GLN A 67 -19.30 16.36 6.19
C GLN A 67 -17.96 15.63 6.35
N MET A 68 -17.59 14.84 5.35
CA MET A 68 -16.38 14.03 5.33
C MET A 68 -15.60 14.29 4.04
N LEU A 69 -14.28 14.26 4.11
CA LEU A 69 -13.44 14.35 2.93
C LEU A 69 -13.44 12.98 2.23
N CYS A 70 -14.00 12.93 1.02
CA CYS A 70 -14.02 11.74 0.19
C CYS A 70 -12.82 11.76 -0.77
N THR A 71 -12.01 10.70 -0.72
CA THR A 71 -10.88 10.50 -1.62
C THR A 71 -11.00 9.16 -2.33
N LYS A 72 -10.81 9.15 -3.65
CA LYS A 72 -10.74 7.91 -4.44
C LYS A 72 -9.37 7.27 -4.29
N PHE A 73 -9.35 5.95 -4.10
CA PHE A 73 -8.14 5.17 -3.87
C PHE A 73 -8.08 3.96 -4.78
N ASP A 74 -6.89 3.74 -5.32
CA ASP A 74 -6.51 2.49 -5.96
C ASP A 74 -6.39 1.39 -4.90
N VAL A 75 -6.73 0.17 -5.28
CA VAL A 75 -6.52 -1.05 -4.47
C VAL A 75 -5.46 -1.89 -5.14
N ILE A 76 -4.62 -2.58 -4.37
CA ILE A 76 -3.69 -3.57 -4.91
C ILE A 76 -4.21 -4.96 -4.56
N GLU A 77 -4.42 -5.77 -5.60
CA GLU A 77 -4.72 -7.19 -5.51
C GLU A 77 -3.42 -7.99 -5.58
N ALA A 78 -3.18 -8.82 -4.57
CA ALA A 78 -2.12 -9.80 -4.50
C ALA A 78 -2.69 -11.21 -4.71
N ASN A 79 -2.17 -11.93 -5.69
CA ASN A 79 -2.45 -13.35 -5.92
C ASN A 79 -1.17 -14.15 -5.66
N TYR A 80 -1.16 -14.99 -4.64
CA TYR A 80 0.03 -15.72 -4.20
C TYR A 80 -0.29 -17.14 -3.76
N THR A 81 0.72 -17.99 -3.78
CA THR A 81 0.64 -19.35 -3.25
C THR A 81 1.55 -19.45 -2.02
N PRO A 82 0.98 -19.61 -0.81
CA PRO A 82 1.75 -19.91 0.39
C PRO A 82 2.57 -21.19 0.22
N VAL A 83 3.75 -21.27 0.82
CA VAL A 83 4.62 -22.46 0.72
C VAL A 83 3.98 -23.71 1.35
N ASP A 84 3.09 -23.52 2.32
CA ASP A 84 2.34 -24.55 3.04
C ASP A 84 0.97 -24.86 2.41
N SER A 85 0.65 -24.29 1.25
CA SER A 85 -0.61 -24.51 0.53
C SER A 85 -0.38 -24.76 -0.96
N ALA A 86 -1.28 -25.50 -1.60
CA ALA A 86 -1.33 -25.63 -3.05
C ALA A 86 -2.26 -24.57 -3.70
N ASP A 87 -3.10 -23.92 -2.90
CA ASP A 87 -4.13 -23.01 -3.39
C ASP A 87 -3.58 -21.60 -3.61
N VAL A 88 -4.05 -20.95 -4.67
CA VAL A 88 -3.81 -19.52 -4.90
C VAL A 88 -4.72 -18.74 -3.98
N THR A 89 -4.13 -17.95 -3.09
CA THR A 89 -4.84 -17.00 -2.25
C THR A 89 -4.88 -15.63 -2.94
N ARG A 90 -6.09 -15.06 -3.03
CA ARG A 90 -6.32 -13.66 -3.41
C ARG A 90 -6.40 -12.80 -2.15
N ARG A 91 -5.73 -11.65 -2.14
CA ARG A 91 -5.83 -10.64 -1.06
C ARG A 91 -5.73 -9.23 -1.61
N CYS A 92 -6.66 -8.37 -1.23
CA CYS A 92 -6.61 -6.95 -1.52
C CYS A 92 -6.00 -6.16 -0.36
N PHE A 93 -5.32 -5.06 -0.67
CA PHE A 93 -4.82 -4.09 0.30
C PHE A 93 -4.73 -2.69 -0.33
N ILE A 94 -4.58 -1.66 0.50
CA ILE A 94 -4.71 -0.24 0.09
C ILE A 94 -3.48 0.60 0.39
N GLY A 95 -2.55 0.09 1.20
CA GLY A 95 -1.37 0.80 1.67
C GLY A 95 -0.08 0.16 1.18
N ASN A 96 0.29 -0.99 1.74
CA ASN A 96 1.61 -1.58 1.51
C ASN A 96 1.70 -3.10 1.71
N ALA A 97 2.65 -3.69 1.00
CA ALA A 97 3.11 -5.05 1.21
C ALA A 97 4.64 -5.12 1.17
N PHE A 98 5.21 -6.07 1.92
CA PHE A 98 6.64 -6.34 1.94
C PHE A 98 6.88 -7.80 1.61
N ILE A 99 7.85 -8.07 0.73
CA ILE A 99 8.42 -9.39 0.50
C ILE A 99 9.89 -9.34 0.87
N TYR A 100 10.34 -10.22 1.75
CA TYR A 100 11.69 -10.15 2.28
C TYR A 100 12.23 -11.52 2.68
N GLN A 101 13.53 -11.70 2.47
CA GLN A 101 14.26 -12.82 3.06
C GLN A 101 14.52 -12.55 4.55
N ASN A 102 15.00 -11.35 4.85
CA ASN A 102 15.14 -10.79 6.18
C ASN A 102 15.00 -9.25 6.07
N LEU A 103 14.46 -8.59 7.09
CA LEU A 103 14.23 -7.13 7.05
C LEU A 103 15.52 -6.33 7.29
N ILE A 104 16.52 -6.93 7.93
CA ILE A 104 17.79 -6.31 8.30
C ILE A 104 18.85 -6.54 7.21
N PHE A 105 18.85 -7.71 6.57
CA PHE A 105 19.78 -8.12 5.52
C PHE A 105 19.07 -8.93 4.42
N GLY A 106 19.69 -9.09 3.25
CA GLY A 106 19.07 -9.83 2.15
C GLY A 106 18.03 -9.03 1.39
N GLN A 107 17.49 -9.59 0.31
CA GLN A 107 16.63 -8.84 -0.61
C GLN A 107 15.32 -8.43 0.09
N THR A 108 14.88 -7.20 -0.17
CA THR A 108 13.60 -6.67 0.29
C THR A 108 12.90 -6.01 -0.88
N ILE A 109 11.66 -6.39 -1.14
CA ILE A 109 10.78 -5.77 -2.11
C ILE A 109 9.62 -5.16 -1.34
N VAL A 110 9.30 -3.92 -1.62
CA VAL A 110 8.20 -3.19 -0.99
C VAL A 110 7.26 -2.72 -2.08
N ILE A 111 5.99 -3.06 -1.94
CA ILE A 111 4.89 -2.64 -2.79
C ILE A 111 4.13 -1.56 -2.03
N LEU A 112 3.94 -0.39 -2.65
CA LEU A 112 3.47 0.81 -1.98
C LEU A 112 2.42 1.50 -2.84
N ASN A 113 1.20 1.60 -2.33
CA ASN A 113 0.17 2.48 -2.86
C ASN A 113 0.31 3.91 -2.31
N THR A 114 1.00 4.04 -1.16
CA THR A 114 1.22 5.32 -0.50
C THR A 114 2.68 5.55 -0.14
N SER A 115 3.06 6.81 0.03
CA SER A 115 4.44 7.23 0.27
C SER A 115 5.00 6.72 1.60
N PHE A 116 4.17 6.68 2.65
CA PHE A 116 4.62 6.41 4.02
C PHE A 116 4.33 4.98 4.49
N VAL A 117 5.33 4.37 5.15
CA VAL A 117 5.12 3.23 6.05
C VAL A 117 5.58 3.63 7.44
N GLY A 118 4.62 3.74 8.36
CA GLY A 118 4.84 4.29 9.69
C GLY A 118 5.37 5.73 9.67
N LYS A 119 6.65 5.91 10.02
CA LYS A 119 7.30 7.24 10.05
C LYS A 119 8.24 7.53 8.89
N ARG A 120 8.39 6.59 7.95
CA ARG A 120 9.36 6.68 6.87
C ARG A 120 8.65 6.92 5.55
N ASP A 121 9.09 7.91 4.81
CA ASP A 121 8.70 8.14 3.42
C ASP A 121 9.53 7.21 2.53
N TRP A 122 8.90 6.11 2.12
CA TRP A 122 9.52 5.11 1.26
C TRP A 122 9.43 5.53 -0.20
N ALA A 123 8.28 6.04 -0.62
CA ALA A 123 7.99 6.39 -2.00
C ALA A 123 7.49 7.84 -2.13
N PRO A 124 8.39 8.83 -2.14
CA PRO A 124 8.00 10.25 -2.13
C PRO A 124 7.20 10.72 -3.36
N LYS A 125 7.12 9.87 -4.41
CA LYS A 125 6.35 10.15 -5.63
C LYS A 125 5.09 9.28 -5.76
N ALA A 126 4.79 8.44 -4.76
CA ALA A 126 3.61 7.60 -4.77
C ALA A 126 2.34 8.47 -4.82
N HIS A 127 1.38 8.00 -5.60
CA HIS A 127 0.09 8.65 -5.75
C HIS A 127 -1.01 7.59 -5.62
N PRO A 128 -1.89 7.64 -4.61
CA PRO A 128 -2.87 6.58 -4.32
C PRO A 128 -4.01 6.45 -5.35
N ASN A 129 -3.95 7.18 -6.45
CA ASN A 129 -5.00 7.25 -7.48
C ASN A 129 -4.41 7.69 -8.83
N ASP A 130 -3.41 6.95 -9.29
CA ASP A 130 -2.83 7.15 -10.63
C ASP A 130 -2.83 5.86 -11.47
N GLY A 131 -3.49 4.81 -10.97
CA GLY A 131 -3.56 3.50 -11.58
C GLY A 131 -2.21 2.79 -11.56
N LYS A 132 -1.34 3.08 -10.60
CA LYS A 132 -0.05 2.43 -10.41
C LYS A 132 0.25 2.27 -8.92
N PHE A 133 1.22 1.42 -8.64
CA PHE A 133 1.87 1.39 -7.34
C PHE A 133 3.38 1.45 -7.50
N ASP A 134 4.03 1.82 -6.41
CA ASP A 134 5.46 1.96 -6.33
C ASP A 134 6.07 0.64 -5.84
N VAL A 135 7.13 0.20 -6.53
CA VAL A 135 7.93 -0.96 -6.15
C VAL A 135 9.32 -0.48 -5.79
N ILE A 136 9.75 -0.80 -4.58
CA ILE A 136 11.09 -0.50 -4.07
C ILE A 136 11.81 -1.80 -3.78
N GLU A 137 12.97 -1.96 -4.40
CA GLU A 137 13.77 -3.18 -4.24
C GLU A 137 15.12 -2.82 -3.65
N LEU A 138 15.37 -3.34 -2.46
CA LEU A 138 16.66 -3.25 -1.77
C LEU A 138 17.45 -4.52 -2.09
N ASP A 139 18.60 -4.33 -2.72
CA ASP A 139 19.49 -5.43 -3.10
C ASP A 139 19.97 -6.22 -1.87
N GLY A 140 20.08 -7.55 -2.02
CA GLY A 140 20.50 -8.43 -0.92
C GLY A 140 21.94 -8.22 -0.45
N SER A 141 22.81 -7.70 -1.33
CA SER A 141 24.20 -7.34 -1.01
C SER A 141 24.33 -5.98 -0.33
N MET A 142 23.23 -5.26 -0.09
CA MET A 142 23.26 -3.98 0.60
C MET A 142 23.64 -4.19 2.07
N SER A 143 24.78 -3.62 2.48
CA SER A 143 25.27 -3.74 3.86
C SER A 143 24.32 -3.08 4.86
N ILE A 144 24.38 -3.52 6.12
CA ILE A 144 23.59 -2.95 7.22
C ILE A 144 23.82 -1.43 7.33
N ARG A 145 25.07 -0.97 7.21
CA ARG A 145 25.40 0.47 7.25
C ARG A 145 24.74 1.23 6.10
N GLN A 146 24.74 0.69 4.89
CA GLN A 146 24.05 1.30 3.74
C GLN A 146 22.53 1.35 3.95
N ARG A 147 21.94 0.28 4.48
CA ARG A 147 20.50 0.23 4.82
C ARG A 147 20.13 1.29 5.85
N LEU A 148 20.92 1.42 6.92
CA LEU A 148 20.70 2.44 7.94
C LEU A 148 20.81 3.86 7.37
N THR A 149 21.80 4.11 6.51
CA THR A 149 21.94 5.40 5.81
C THR A 149 20.72 5.68 4.93
N ALA A 150 20.27 4.71 4.14
CA ALA A 150 19.07 4.85 3.31
C ALA A 150 17.82 5.15 4.17
N PHE A 151 17.61 4.41 5.26
CA PHE A 151 16.49 4.66 6.18
C PHE A 151 16.56 6.03 6.87
N ARG A 152 17.77 6.56 7.10
CA ARG A 152 17.94 7.92 7.61
C ARG A 152 17.54 8.97 6.56
N LEU A 153 17.92 8.76 5.30
CA LEU A 153 17.63 9.63 4.17
C LEU A 153 16.15 9.60 3.74
N MET A 154 15.40 8.54 4.08
CA MET A 154 13.94 8.50 3.89
C MET A 154 13.22 9.66 4.59
N LYS A 155 13.79 10.23 5.67
CA LYS A 155 13.18 11.41 6.32
C LYS A 155 13.11 12.63 5.40
N SER A 156 14.04 12.74 4.45
CA SER A 156 14.09 13.83 3.47
C SER A 156 13.69 13.37 2.06
N GLY A 157 13.23 12.12 1.90
CA GLY A 157 12.94 11.50 0.61
C GLY A 157 14.16 11.34 -0.31
N SER A 158 15.38 11.45 0.21
CA SER A 158 16.63 11.51 -0.58
C SER A 158 17.37 10.17 -0.65
N HIS A 159 16.73 9.06 -0.31
CA HIS A 159 17.33 7.72 -0.30
C HIS A 159 17.38 7.05 -1.69
N LEU A 160 16.53 7.47 -2.61
CA LEU A 160 16.39 6.85 -3.93
C LEU A 160 17.61 6.89 -4.86
N PRO A 161 18.54 7.88 -4.85
CA PRO A 161 19.72 7.84 -5.74
C PRO A 161 20.76 6.77 -5.33
N HIS A 162 20.45 5.87 -4.41
CA HIS A 162 21.37 4.82 -3.96
C HIS A 162 21.44 3.66 -4.98
N PRO A 163 22.63 3.23 -5.43
CA PRO A 163 22.79 2.24 -6.51
C PRO A 163 22.22 0.84 -6.21
N LYS A 164 22.04 0.52 -4.93
CA LYS A 164 21.43 -0.73 -4.44
C LYS A 164 19.93 -0.62 -4.12
N ILE A 165 19.29 0.46 -4.55
CA ILE A 165 17.85 0.66 -4.44
C ILE A 165 17.30 0.84 -5.84
N ARG A 166 16.43 -0.07 -6.27
CA ARG A 166 15.64 0.11 -7.48
C ARG A 166 14.27 0.65 -7.09
N TYR A 167 13.77 1.57 -7.90
CA TYR A 167 12.46 2.19 -7.73
C TYR A 167 11.75 2.20 -9.07
N THR A 168 10.52 1.68 -9.12
CA THR A 168 9.70 1.64 -10.33
C THR A 168 8.24 1.90 -9.98
N GLN A 169 7.49 2.56 -10.87
CA GLN A 169 6.04 2.72 -10.75
C GLN A 169 5.37 1.91 -11.86
N VAL A 170 4.53 0.96 -11.48
CA VAL A 170 3.94 -0.02 -12.40
C VAL A 170 2.50 -0.33 -12.01
N PRO A 171 1.63 -0.70 -12.97
CA PRO A 171 0.27 -1.18 -12.67
C PRO A 171 0.25 -2.66 -12.26
N GLU A 172 1.30 -3.41 -12.60
CA GLU A 172 1.45 -4.83 -12.31
C GLU A 172 2.91 -5.16 -11.99
N PHE A 173 3.12 -6.05 -11.02
CA PHE A 173 4.43 -6.53 -10.62
C PHE A 173 4.36 -8.01 -10.26
N VAL A 174 5.34 -8.77 -10.74
CA VAL A 174 5.46 -10.21 -10.45
C VAL A 174 6.70 -10.44 -9.61
N PHE A 175 6.49 -10.94 -8.40
CA PHE A 175 7.56 -11.54 -7.62
C PHE A 175 7.66 -13.03 -7.97
N SER A 176 8.85 -13.47 -8.37
CA SER A 176 9.19 -14.88 -8.53
C SER A 176 10.57 -15.12 -7.93
N GLY A 177 10.63 -15.92 -6.86
CA GLY A 177 11.85 -16.20 -6.12
C GLY A 177 12.24 -17.68 -6.21
N GLU A 178 13.51 -17.95 -6.47
CA GLU A 178 14.07 -19.32 -6.41
C GLU A 178 13.92 -19.93 -5.01
N ARG A 179 14.02 -19.09 -3.97
CA ARG A 179 13.80 -19.45 -2.57
C ARG A 179 12.57 -18.75 -2.05
N SER A 180 11.90 -19.37 -1.08
CA SER A 180 10.77 -18.76 -0.39
C SER A 180 11.20 -17.49 0.37
N ALA A 181 10.39 -16.45 0.28
CA ALA A 181 10.54 -15.20 1.03
C ALA A 181 9.31 -14.99 1.91
N SER A 182 9.48 -14.34 3.05
CA SER A 182 8.36 -13.94 3.90
C SER A 182 7.61 -12.78 3.25
N MET A 183 6.29 -12.78 3.37
CA MET A 183 5.43 -11.68 2.96
C MET A 183 4.63 -11.14 4.16
N SER A 184 4.49 -9.82 4.21
CA SER A 184 3.53 -9.14 5.08
C SER A 184 2.72 -8.13 4.28
N ILE A 185 1.45 -7.97 4.64
CA ILE A 185 0.52 -7.01 4.03
C ILE A 185 -0.04 -6.15 5.16
N GLU A 186 0.00 -4.82 5.02
CA GLU A 186 -0.40 -3.86 6.05
C GLU A 186 0.24 -4.13 7.43
N GLY A 187 1.50 -4.56 7.43
CA GLY A 187 2.24 -4.91 8.65
C GLY A 187 1.88 -6.25 9.28
N VAL A 188 0.87 -6.97 8.77
CA VAL A 188 0.51 -8.32 9.23
C VAL A 188 1.29 -9.37 8.45
N ARG A 189 1.94 -10.30 9.15
CA ARG A 189 2.68 -11.40 8.53
C ARG A 189 1.70 -12.39 7.90
N ILE A 190 1.85 -12.64 6.60
CA ILE A 190 1.02 -13.57 5.84
C ILE A 190 1.64 -14.98 5.84
N GLY A 191 2.93 -15.08 5.57
CA GLY A 191 3.60 -16.38 5.43
C GLY A 191 4.78 -16.33 4.48
N ALA A 192 5.33 -17.49 4.15
CA ALA A 192 6.37 -17.62 3.13
C ALA A 192 5.74 -17.90 1.76
N ILE A 193 6.23 -17.24 0.72
CA ILE A 193 5.78 -17.38 -0.67
C ILE A 193 6.98 -17.55 -1.61
N ARG A 194 6.76 -18.16 -2.77
CA ARG A 194 7.75 -18.19 -3.87
C ARG A 194 7.31 -17.36 -5.08
N HIS A 195 6.01 -17.12 -5.21
CA HIS A 195 5.42 -16.41 -6.32
C HIS A 195 4.27 -15.54 -5.82
N CYS A 196 4.20 -14.29 -6.30
CA CYS A 196 3.07 -13.40 -6.07
C CYS A 196 2.92 -12.44 -7.24
N VAL A 197 1.69 -12.26 -7.72
CA VAL A 197 1.32 -11.25 -8.71
C VAL A 197 0.56 -10.14 -8.01
N PHE A 198 1.06 -8.92 -8.14
CA PHE A 198 0.41 -7.71 -7.66
C PHE A 198 -0.18 -6.95 -8.85
N LYS A 199 -1.45 -6.58 -8.76
CA LYS A 199 -2.16 -5.80 -9.78
C LYS A 199 -2.92 -4.66 -9.12
N VAL A 200 -2.85 -3.48 -9.72
CA VAL A 200 -3.66 -2.35 -9.29
C VAL A 200 -5.08 -2.48 -9.83
N LEU A 201 -6.05 -2.11 -9.00
CA LEU A 201 -7.44 -1.89 -9.32
C LEU A 201 -7.67 -0.38 -9.18
N PRO A 202 -7.65 0.38 -10.29
CA PRO A 202 -7.72 1.83 -10.24
C PRO A 202 -9.07 2.33 -9.71
N ASP A 203 -9.06 3.43 -8.94
CA ASP A 203 -10.27 4.11 -8.44
C ASP A 203 -11.26 3.14 -7.73
N ALA A 204 -10.78 2.05 -7.15
CA ALA A 204 -11.60 0.91 -6.72
C ALA A 204 -12.43 1.15 -5.46
N VAL A 205 -12.01 2.08 -4.59
CA VAL A 205 -12.73 2.41 -3.35
C VAL A 205 -12.72 3.91 -3.06
N ASN A 206 -13.71 4.35 -2.30
CA ASN A 206 -13.75 5.69 -1.73
C ASN A 206 -13.41 5.63 -0.24
N LEU A 207 -12.36 6.34 0.17
CA LEU A 207 -11.99 6.51 1.57
C LEU A 207 -12.56 7.83 2.10
N TYR A 208 -13.18 7.76 3.28
CA TYR A 208 -13.81 8.88 3.97
C TYR A 208 -13.06 9.22 5.26
N TRP A 209 -12.66 10.49 5.37
CA TRP A 209 -11.90 11.06 6.48
C TRP A 209 -12.74 12.12 7.22
#